data_AF-A0A7K4D7I8-F1
#
_entry.id   AF-A0A7K4D7I8-F1
#
_cell.length_a   1.000
_cell.length_b   1.000
_cell.length_c   1.000
_cell.angle_alpha   90.00
_cell.angle_beta   90.00
_cell.angle_gamma   90.00
#
_symmetry.space_group_name_H-M   'P 1'
#
loop_
_entity.id
_entity.type
_entity.pdbx_description
1 polymer ?
#
loop_
_entity_poly.entity_id
_entity_poly.type
_entity_poly.pdbx_seq_one_letter_code
_entity_poly.pdbx_strand_id
1 'polypeptide(L)' 'MDDIKELFFNKKTVEILLSMLDDEKPRYPKVIAEEVDSIYPHVFNILKELEDLCLVESYKEGRIRFLRLTIEGRKIAEK' A
#
# COMPACT_ATOMS: atom_id res chain seq x y z
N MET A 1 12.40 -14.01 0.21
CA MET A 1 11.37 -14.54 1.14
C MET A 1 11.51 -13.92 2.51
N ASP A 2 12.73 -13.58 2.93
CA ASP A 2 12.98 -12.90 4.20
C ASP A 2 12.56 -11.41 4.15
N ASP A 3 12.76 -10.71 3.03
CA ASP A 3 12.37 -9.28 2.89
C ASP A 3 10.87 -9.04 3.10
N ILE A 4 10.03 -9.92 2.55
CA ILE A 4 8.58 -9.85 2.71
C ILE A 4 8.21 -10.04 4.18
N LYS A 5 8.82 -11.03 4.86
CA LYS A 5 8.54 -11.29 6.28
C LYS A 5 8.91 -10.08 7.14
N GLU A 6 10.06 -9.46 6.89
CA GLU A 6 10.51 -8.24 7.58
C GLU A 6 9.51 -7.09 7.42
N LEU A 7 8.94 -6.92 6.22
CA LEU A 7 7.90 -5.93 5.96
C LEU A 7 6.62 -6.20 6.77
N PHE A 8 6.21 -7.46 6.92
CA PHE A 8 5.05 -7.85 7.73
C PHE A 8 5.29 -7.70 9.24
N PHE A 9 6.54 -7.73 9.71
CA PHE A 9 6.86 -7.39 11.11
C PHE A 9 6.71 -5.89 11.39
N ASN A 10 6.65 -5.04 10.35
CA ASN A 10 6.30 -3.64 10.49
C ASN A 10 4.77 -3.46 10.49
N LYS A 11 4.22 -3.18 11.67
CA LYS A 11 2.78 -2.91 11.89
C LYS A 11 2.19 -1.93 10.87
N LYS A 12 2.93 -0.88 10.47
CA LYS A 12 2.43 0.12 9.52
C LYS A 12 2.29 -0.41 8.10
N THR A 13 3.17 -1.30 7.67
CA THR A 13 3.02 -1.95 6.37
C THR A 13 1.74 -2.77 6.31
N VAL A 14 1.46 -3.55 7.35
CA VAL A 14 0.24 -4.36 7.43
C VAL A 14 -1.00 -3.48 7.41
N GLU A 15 -1.01 -2.40 8.20
CA GLU A 15 -2.12 -1.43 8.22
C GLU A 15 -2.35 -0.80 6.84
N ILE A 16 -1.30 -0.46 6.09
CA ILE A 16 -1.40 0.08 4.72
C ILE A 16 -2.00 -0.95 3.76
N LEU A 17 -1.52 -2.21 3.78
CA LEU A 17 -2.07 -3.25 2.90
C LEU A 17 -3.56 -3.50 3.17
N LEU A 18 -3.95 -3.55 4.45
CA LEU A 18 -5.33 -3.75 4.85
C LEU A 18 -6.22 -2.55 4.48
N SER A 19 -5.72 -1.31 4.62
CA SER A 19 -6.50 -0.13 4.20
C SER A 19 -6.75 -0.11 2.70
N MET A 20 -5.88 -0.72 1.90
CA MET A 20 -6.01 -0.82 0.44
C MET A 20 -6.96 -1.93 -0.06
N LEU A 21 -7.51 -2.79 0.81
CA LEU A 21 -8.47 -3.83 0.42
C LEU A 21 -9.85 -3.29 0.03
N ASP A 22 -10.22 -2.14 0.58
CA ASP A 22 -11.49 -1.48 0.30
C ASP A 22 -11.39 -0.73 -1.04
N ASP A 23 -12.10 -1.23 -2.06
CA ASP A 23 -12.10 -0.69 -3.41
C ASP A 23 -13.04 0.52 -3.59
N GLU A 24 -13.85 0.87 -2.59
CA GLU A 24 -14.81 1.99 -2.69
C GLU A 24 -14.15 3.37 -2.53
N LYS A 25 -12.91 3.42 -2.02
CA LYS A 25 -12.20 4.67 -1.76
C LYS A 25 -11.08 4.93 -2.76
N PRO A 26 -10.87 6.21 -3.13
CA PRO A 26 -9.73 6.58 -3.95
C PRO A 26 -8.42 6.35 -3.20
N ARG A 27 -7.58 5.47 -3.73
CA ARG A 27 -6.28 5.12 -3.13
C ARG A 27 -5.18 5.99 -3.73
N TYR A 28 -4.86 7.09 -3.07
CA TYR A 28 -3.64 7.87 -3.31
C TYR A 28 -2.90 8.09 -1.99
N PRO A 29 -1.57 8.30 -2.01
CA PRO A 29 -0.75 8.18 -0.80
C PRO A 29 -1.18 9.06 0.38
N LYS A 30 -1.76 10.24 0.10
CA LYS A 30 -2.28 11.14 1.13
C LYS A 30 -3.46 10.52 1.90
N VAL A 31 -4.45 9.96 1.20
CA VAL A 31 -5.61 9.31 1.84
C VAL A 31 -5.17 8.11 2.67
N ILE A 32 -4.27 7.29 2.12
CA ILE A 32 -3.73 6.13 2.83
C ILE A 32 -3.03 6.58 4.12
N ALA A 33 -2.25 7.66 4.07
CA ALA A 33 -1.53 8.19 5.23
C ALA A 33 -2.46 8.71 6.33
N GLU A 34 -3.55 9.37 5.94
CA GLU A 34 -4.60 9.83 6.87
C GLU A 34 -5.33 8.65 7.52
N GLU A 35 -5.63 7.59 6.77
CA GLU A 35 -6.34 6.41 7.29
C GLU A 35 -5.50 5.57 8.25
N VAL A 36 -4.20 5.46 8.01
CA VAL A 36 -3.29 4.68 8.88
C VAL A 36 -2.64 5.55 9.97
N ASP A 37 -3.09 6.79 10.17
CA ASP A 37 -2.54 7.73 11.16
C ASP A 37 -1.00 7.80 11.11
N SER A 38 -0.46 8.18 9.95
CA SER A 38 0.97 8.29 9.74
C SER A 38 1.35 9.45 8.82
N ILE A 39 2.60 9.91 8.92
CA ILE A 39 3.08 11.01 8.09
C ILE A 39 3.30 10.54 6.65
N TYR A 40 2.99 11.42 5.70
CA TYR A 40 3.11 11.13 4.27
C TYR A 40 4.47 10.53 3.85
N PRO A 41 5.63 11.06 4.28
CA PRO A 41 6.92 10.51 3.84
C PRO A 41 7.13 9.05 4.26
N HIS A 42 6.64 8.67 5.45
CA HIS A 42 6.76 7.31 5.94
C HIS A 42 5.94 6.34 5.11
N VAL A 43 4.67 6.68 4.88
CA VAL A 43 3.74 5.89 4.06
C VAL A 43 4.21 5.81 2.62
N PHE A 44 4.73 6.91 2.07
CA PHE A 44 5.26 6.94 0.70
C PHE A 44 6.43 5.97 0.51
N ASN A 45 7.35 5.87 1.48
CA ASN A 45 8.46 4.92 1.41
C ASN A 45 7.98 3.48 1.45
N ILE A 46 7.04 3.15 2.35
CA ILE A 46 6.45 1.80 2.41
C ILE A 46 5.72 1.46 1.10
N LEU A 47 4.94 2.39 0.54
CA LEU A 47 4.26 2.18 -0.73
C LEU A 47 5.23 1.93 -1.88
N LYS A 48 6.40 2.58 -1.88
CA LYS A 48 7.47 2.29 -2.84
C LYS A 48 8.02 0.88 -2.69
N GLU A 49 8.32 0.46 -1.46
CA GLU A 49 8.80 -0.90 -1.19
C GLU A 49 7.76 -1.95 -1.63
N LEU A 50 6.47 -1.70 -1.39
CA LEU A 50 5.37 -2.55 -1.86
C LEU A 50 5.24 -2.61 -3.38
N GLU A 51 5.53 -1.50 -4.09
CA GLU A 51 5.60 -1.49 -5.55
C GLU A 51 6.83 -2.26 -6.07
N ASP A 52 8.00 -2.08 -5.45
CA ASP A 52 9.22 -2.81 -5.81
C ASP A 52 9.05 -4.33 -5.62
N LEU A 53 8.25 -4.74 -4.62
CA LEU A 53 7.84 -6.12 -4.38
C LEU A 53 6.64 -6.59 -5.24
N CYS A 54 6.12 -5.75 -6.13
CA CYS A 54 4.97 -6.04 -7.00
C CYS A 54 3.67 -6.40 -6.24
N LEU A 55 3.50 -5.91 -5.01
CA LEU A 55 2.28 -6.07 -4.21
C LEU A 55 1.28 -4.93 -4.45
N VAL A 56 1.80 -3.76 -4.79
CA VAL A 56 1.02 -2.57 -5.16
C VAL A 56 1.46 -2.14 -6.56
N GLU A 57 0.54 -1.54 -7.30
CA GLU A 57 0.87 -0.85 -8.55
C GLU A 57 0.22 0.53 -8.57
N SER A 58 0.87 1.47 -9.25
CA SER A 58 0.31 2.80 -9.49
C SER A 58 -0.15 2.99 -10.92
N TYR A 59 -1.24 3.75 -11.05
CA TYR A 59 -1.76 4.19 -12.34
C TYR A 59 -2.07 5.68 -12.28
N LYS A 60 -2.15 6.31 -13.45
CA LYS A 60 -2.44 7.74 -13.57
C LYS A 60 -3.82 7.93 -14.16
N GLU A 61 -4.59 8.81 -13.55
CA GLU A 61 -5.83 9.32 -14.09
C GLU A 61 -5.77 10.85 -14.02
N GLY A 62 -5.62 11.47 -15.18
CA GLY A 62 -5.31 12.90 -15.30
C GLY A 62 -3.97 13.26 -14.64
N ARG A 63 -4.01 14.16 -13.64
CA ARG A 63 -2.84 14.61 -12.87
C ARG A 63 -2.64 13.84 -11.56
N ILE A 64 -3.54 12.92 -11.24
CA ILE A 64 -3.53 12.19 -9.97
C ILE A 64 -2.90 10.82 -10.20
N ARG A 65 -2.01 10.44 -9.28
CA ARG A 65 -1.45 9.09 -9.19
C ARG A 65 -2.25 8.30 -8.17
N PHE A 66 -2.92 7.27 -8.65
CA PHE A 66 -3.63 6.30 -7.84
C PHE A 66 -2.78 5.04 -7.63
N LEU A 67 -3.16 4.27 -6.64
CA LEU A 67 -2.54 3.01 -6.23
C LEU A 67 -3.62 1.94 -6.17
N ARG A 68 -3.26 0.69 -6.43
CA ARG A 68 -4.14 -0.46 -6.19
C ARG A 68 -3.31 -1.68 -5.84
N LEU A 69 -3.91 -2.64 -5.15
CA LEU A 69 -3.28 -3.92 -4.93
C LEU A 69 -3.17 -4.68 -6.26
N THR A 70 -2.04 -5.35 -6.46
CA THR A 70 -1.93 -6.36 -7.52
C THR A 70 -2.71 -7.61 -7.11
N ILE A 71 -2.88 -8.55 -8.03
CA ILE A 71 -3.50 -9.85 -7.73
C ILE A 71 -2.76 -10.54 -6.56
N GLU A 72 -1.43 -10.49 -6.55
CA GLU A 72 -0.62 -11.10 -5.49
C GLU A 72 -0.69 -10.29 -4.18
N GLY A 73 -0.68 -8.96 -4.25
CA GLY A 73 -0.88 -8.10 -3.08
C GLY A 73 -2.22 -8.35 -2.39
N ARG A 74 -3.30 -8.51 -3.16
CA ARG A 74 -4.62 -8.84 -2.63
C ARG A 74 -4.65 -10.21 -1.96
N LYS A 75 -4.11 -11.24 -2.61
CA LYS A 75 -4.03 -12.59 -2.03
C LYS A 75 -3.28 -12.62 -0.70
N ILE A 76 -2.26 -11.78 -0.55
CA ILE A 76 -1.48 -11.70 0.69
C ILE A 76 -2.24 -10.92 1.75
N ALA A 77 -2.90 -9.82 1.39
CA ALA A 77 -3.66 -9.00 2.34
C ALA A 77 -4.93 -9.69 2.87
N GLU A 78 -5.52 -10.62 2.11
CA GLU A 78 -6.72 -11.38 2.49
C GLU A 78 -6.43 -12.64 3.33
N LYS A 79 -5.15 -13.00 3.53
CA LYS A 79 -4.73 -14.20 4.27
C LYS A 79 -4.38 -13.89 5.72
#